data_AF-A0AAV5DIC3-F1
#
_entry.id   AF-A0AAV5DIC3-F1
#
_cell.length_a   1.000
_cell.length_b   1.000
_cell.length_c   1.000
_cell.angle_alpha   90.00
_cell.angle_beta   90.00
_cell.angle_gamma   90.00
#
_symmetry.space_group_name_H-M   'P 1'
#
loop_
_entity.id
_entity.type
_entity.pdbx_description
1 polymer ?
#
loop_
_entity_poly.entity_id
_entity_poly.type
_entity_poly.pdbx_seq_one_letter_code
_entity_poly.pdbx_strand_id
1 'polypeptide(L)'
;MYRIIESIIRERATASSAVARDDDMLSVLLRLQKDSATQFTLTNEIIATFILDIFAAGSDTASVTLEWAFSELIKNPRVLHKAQSECPETCRIIGYDVPKGMAIAVNVWAIGRDTKSWDAAEEFRPERFANSNIDFKGNNFEYIPFGAGRRICPGIIFGYANMRLALASLLYHFDWELPAGVNTYQFDMTEVSGISVKRKSKLLLHARTHISSIHNKPN
;
A
#
# COMPACT_ATOMS: atom_id res chain seq x y z
N MET A 1 9.58 -16.85 1.97
CA MET A 1 8.19 -16.42 1.74
C MET A 1 7.52 -17.21 0.62
N TYR A 2 8.04 -17.19 -0.61
CA TYR A 2 7.46 -17.94 -1.74
C TYR A 2 7.24 -19.45 -1.48
N ARG A 3 8.24 -20.16 -0.94
CA ARG A 3 8.12 -21.59 -0.56
C ARG A 3 7.03 -21.87 0.49
N ILE A 4 6.76 -20.91 1.39
CA ILE A 4 5.72 -21.03 2.41
C ILE A 4 4.34 -20.89 1.75
N ILE A 5 4.18 -19.91 0.87
CA ILE A 5 2.94 -19.69 0.10
C ILE A 5 2.63 -20.93 -0.76
N GLU A 6 3.61 -21.50 -1.46
CA GLU A 6 3.39 -22.71 -2.24
C GLU A 6 2.99 -23.93 -1.38
N SER A 7 3.52 -24.04 -0.15
CA SER A 7 3.11 -25.12 0.78
C SER A 7 1.63 -24.97 1.15
N ILE A 8 1.23 -23.76 1.54
CA ILE A 8 -0.15 -23.43 1.91
C ILE A 8 -1.11 -23.67 0.74
N ILE A 9 -0.72 -23.29 -0.49
CA ILE A 9 -1.52 -23.53 -1.69
C ILE A 9 -1.69 -25.05 -1.93
N ARG A 10 -0.62 -25.83 -1.85
CA ARG A 10 -0.68 -27.30 -2.04
C ARG A 10 -1.54 -27.98 -0.97
N GLU A 11 -1.37 -27.60 0.28
CA GLU A 11 -2.14 -28.12 1.41
C GLU A 11 -3.64 -27.82 1.23
N ARG A 12 -4.01 -26.59 0.85
CA ARG A 12 -5.41 -26.21 0.66
C ARG A 12 -6.03 -26.73 -0.63
N ALA A 13 -5.24 -26.95 -1.68
CA ALA A 13 -5.73 -27.55 -2.93
C ALA A 13 -6.06 -29.04 -2.78
N THR A 14 -5.40 -29.73 -1.84
CA THR A 14 -5.57 -31.18 -1.57
C THR A 14 -6.56 -31.47 -0.44
N ALA A 15 -6.84 -30.50 0.43
CA ALA A 15 -7.85 -30.64 1.48
C ALA A 15 -9.26 -30.81 0.90
N SER A 16 -9.95 -31.89 1.29
CA SER A 16 -11.33 -32.15 0.87
C SER A 16 -12.29 -31.11 1.45
N SER A 17 -13.31 -30.74 0.66
CA SER A 17 -14.29 -29.65 0.85
C SER A 17 -15.03 -29.56 2.21
N ALA A 18 -14.78 -30.44 3.17
CA ALA A 18 -15.43 -30.48 4.47
C ALA A 18 -14.90 -29.43 5.48
N VAL A 19 -13.80 -28.72 5.19
CA VAL A 19 -13.24 -27.63 6.03
C VAL A 19 -13.32 -26.27 5.32
N ALA A 20 -14.11 -26.15 4.24
CA ALA A 20 -14.25 -24.91 3.48
C ALA A 20 -15.28 -23.98 4.16
N ARG A 21 -14.90 -23.39 5.30
CA ARG A 21 -15.66 -22.31 5.94
C ARG A 21 -14.86 -21.02 6.12
N ASP A 22 -13.79 -20.85 5.35
CA ASP A 22 -13.12 -19.56 5.16
C ASP A 22 -13.18 -19.20 3.67
N ASP A 23 -14.10 -18.32 3.31
CA ASP A 23 -14.20 -17.65 2.00
C ASP A 23 -13.10 -16.58 1.90
N ASP A 24 -11.84 -17.00 2.05
CA ASP A 24 -10.71 -16.13 1.87
C ASP A 24 -10.27 -16.05 0.40
N MET A 25 -9.38 -15.10 0.12
CA MET A 25 -8.92 -14.81 -1.23
C MET A 25 -8.28 -16.02 -1.92
N LEU A 26 -7.56 -16.87 -1.19
CA LEU A 26 -6.95 -18.08 -1.74
C LEU A 26 -8.04 -19.10 -2.12
N SER A 27 -9.08 -19.26 -1.30
CA SER A 27 -10.24 -20.09 -1.61
C SER A 27 -10.97 -19.60 -2.88
N VAL A 28 -11.11 -18.28 -3.06
CA VAL A 28 -11.69 -17.70 -4.30
C VAL A 28 -10.81 -17.97 -5.52
N LEU A 29 -9.49 -17.76 -5.43
CA LEU A 29 -8.56 -17.98 -6.54
C LEU A 29 -8.49 -19.47 -6.96
N LEU A 30 -8.49 -20.39 -6.00
CA LEU A 30 -8.54 -21.83 -6.29
C LEU A 30 -9.86 -22.28 -6.93
N ARG A 31 -10.98 -21.60 -6.63
CA ARG A 31 -12.25 -21.82 -7.32
C ARG A 31 -12.20 -21.31 -8.76
N LEU A 32 -11.70 -20.09 -8.97
CA LEU A 32 -11.55 -19.50 -10.31
C LEU A 32 -10.59 -20.30 -11.20
N GLN A 33 -9.55 -20.91 -10.63
CA GLN A 33 -8.66 -21.82 -11.36
C GLN A 33 -9.38 -23.06 -11.91
N LYS A 34 -10.42 -23.54 -11.21
CA LYS A 34 -11.23 -24.70 -11.62
C LYS A 34 -12.36 -24.32 -12.59
N ASP A 35 -12.60 -23.02 -12.77
CA ASP A 35 -13.63 -22.51 -13.67
C ASP A 35 -13.06 -22.32 -15.08
N SER A 36 -13.44 -23.26 -15.97
CA SER A 36 -13.06 -23.29 -17.38
C SER A 36 -13.61 -22.10 -18.20
N ALA A 37 -14.45 -21.24 -17.63
CA ALA A 37 -15.05 -20.09 -18.30
C ALA A 37 -14.15 -18.83 -18.33
N THR A 38 -13.01 -18.84 -17.64
CA THR A 38 -12.09 -17.69 -17.60
C THR A 38 -11.23 -17.62 -18.87
N GLN A 39 -11.03 -16.40 -19.38
CA GLN A 39 -10.30 -16.14 -20.65
C GLN A 39 -8.78 -16.37 -20.53
N PHE A 40 -8.29 -16.75 -19.34
CA PHE A 40 -6.89 -16.91 -19.00
C PHE A 40 -6.71 -18.08 -18.02
N THR A 41 -5.65 -18.88 -18.19
CA THR A 41 -5.36 -20.02 -17.31
C THR A 41 -4.68 -19.53 -16.02
N LEU A 42 -5.36 -19.67 -14.88
CA LEU A 42 -4.82 -19.30 -13.57
C LEU A 42 -3.95 -20.44 -13.01
N THR A 43 -2.64 -20.41 -13.20
CA THR A 43 -1.74 -21.45 -12.67
C THR A 43 -1.40 -21.25 -11.20
N ASN A 44 -0.86 -22.27 -10.53
CA ASN A 44 -0.44 -22.15 -9.12
C ASN A 44 0.64 -21.10 -8.93
N GLU A 45 1.52 -20.91 -9.92
CA GLU A 45 2.55 -19.87 -9.92
C GLU A 45 1.92 -18.47 -9.97
N ILE A 46 0.87 -18.27 -10.78
CA ILE A 46 0.13 -17.00 -10.86
C ILE A 46 -0.59 -16.73 -9.53
N ILE A 47 -1.23 -17.73 -8.92
CA ILE A 47 -1.89 -17.59 -7.61
C ILE A 47 -0.87 -17.25 -6.53
N ALA A 48 0.27 -17.96 -6.48
CA ALA A 48 1.34 -17.71 -5.53
C ALA A 48 1.92 -16.30 -5.68
N THR A 49 2.11 -15.85 -6.93
CA THR A 49 2.61 -14.51 -7.25
C THR A 49 1.61 -13.44 -6.84
N PHE A 50 0.31 -13.61 -7.16
CA PHE A 50 -0.73 -12.66 -6.80
C PHE A 50 -0.92 -12.53 -5.28
N ILE A 51 -0.90 -13.64 -4.56
CA ILE A 51 -0.94 -13.65 -3.10
C ILE A 51 0.31 -12.96 -2.54
N LEU A 52 1.49 -13.30 -3.05
CA LEU A 52 2.74 -12.67 -2.65
C LEU A 52 2.72 -11.16 -2.91
N ASP A 53 2.20 -10.71 -4.06
CA ASP A 53 2.09 -9.30 -4.43
C ASP A 53 1.15 -8.57 -3.49
N ILE A 54 0.00 -9.13 -3.12
CA ILE A 54 -0.93 -8.50 -2.19
C ILE A 54 -0.33 -8.43 -0.78
N PHE A 55 0.30 -9.50 -0.30
CA PHE A 55 0.93 -9.50 1.01
C PHE A 55 2.16 -8.58 1.07
N ALA A 56 3.00 -8.58 0.03
CA ALA A 56 4.17 -7.71 -0.07
C ALA A 56 3.76 -6.25 -0.27
N ALA A 57 2.75 -5.98 -1.10
CA ALA A 57 2.17 -4.65 -1.27
C ALA A 57 1.41 -4.18 -0.02
N GLY A 58 0.93 -5.10 0.81
CA GLY A 58 0.37 -4.79 2.12
C GLY A 58 1.42 -4.59 3.21
N SER A 59 2.66 -5.09 3.02
CA SER A 59 3.67 -5.16 4.09
C SER A 59 4.87 -4.21 3.94
N ASP A 60 5.40 -3.95 2.72
CA ASP A 60 6.73 -3.29 2.59
C ASP A 60 6.93 -2.33 1.38
N THR A 61 5.97 -2.24 0.45
CA THR A 61 5.94 -1.49 -0.83
C THR A 61 7.16 -0.67 -1.31
N ALA A 62 8.37 -1.22 -1.38
CA ALA A 62 8.91 -1.72 -2.67
C ALA A 62 10.43 -1.62 -2.92
N SER A 63 11.26 -1.30 -1.93
CA SER A 63 12.72 -1.47 -2.12
C SER A 63 13.11 -2.92 -2.45
N VAL A 64 12.41 -3.91 -1.91
CA VAL A 64 12.62 -5.34 -2.22
C VAL A 64 12.16 -5.68 -3.65
N THR A 65 11.07 -5.05 -4.13
CA THR A 65 10.57 -5.33 -5.49
C THR A 65 11.48 -4.76 -6.55
N LEU A 66 12.08 -3.57 -6.38
CA LEU A 66 13.10 -3.11 -7.34
C LEU A 66 14.38 -3.95 -7.27
N GLU A 67 14.86 -4.33 -6.09
CA GLU A 67 16.05 -5.19 -5.98
C GLU A 67 15.84 -6.56 -6.64
N TRP A 68 14.70 -7.22 -6.37
CA TRP A 68 14.37 -8.53 -6.97
C TRP A 68 13.93 -8.41 -8.42
N ALA A 69 13.14 -7.41 -8.79
CA ALA A 69 12.76 -7.19 -10.18
C ALA A 69 13.97 -6.83 -11.02
N PHE A 70 14.84 -5.90 -10.60
CA PHE A 70 16.08 -5.63 -11.36
C PHE A 70 16.99 -6.85 -11.39
N SER A 71 17.14 -7.60 -10.29
CA SER A 71 17.94 -8.84 -10.28
C SER A 71 17.40 -9.90 -11.23
N GLU A 72 16.09 -10.07 -11.35
CA GLU A 72 15.47 -11.07 -12.23
C GLU A 72 15.31 -10.58 -13.68
N LEU A 73 15.08 -9.27 -13.88
CA LEU A 73 14.98 -8.65 -15.19
C LEU A 73 16.35 -8.53 -15.89
N ILE A 74 17.43 -8.24 -15.15
CA ILE A 74 18.80 -8.25 -15.69
C ILE A 74 19.22 -9.66 -16.12
N LYS A 75 18.77 -10.70 -15.40
CA LYS A 75 18.98 -12.09 -15.79
C LYS A 75 18.12 -12.52 -16.99
N ASN A 76 17.05 -11.79 -17.30
CA ASN A 76 16.11 -12.12 -18.37
C ASN A 76 15.84 -10.92 -19.29
N PRO A 77 16.76 -10.61 -20.23
CA PRO A 77 16.68 -9.44 -21.12
C PRO A 77 15.37 -9.38 -21.92
N ARG A 78 14.79 -10.54 -22.25
CA ARG A 78 13.52 -10.65 -22.97
C ARG A 78 12.32 -10.18 -22.12
N VAL A 79 12.34 -10.45 -20.81
CA VAL A 79 11.26 -10.04 -19.88
C VAL A 79 11.43 -8.56 -19.53
N LEU A 80 12.67 -8.08 -19.35
CA LEU A 80 12.99 -6.67 -19.22
C LEU A 80 12.46 -5.85 -20.39
N HIS A 81 12.74 -6.28 -21.62
CA HIS A 81 12.28 -5.60 -22.83
C HIS A 81 10.75 -5.62 -22.98
N LYS A 82 10.08 -6.66 -22.43
CA LYS A 82 8.62 -6.77 -22.43
C LYS A 82 7.96 -5.90 -21.35
N ALA A 83 8.53 -5.85 -20.15
CA ALA A 83 8.09 -4.99 -19.06
C ALA A 83 8.28 -3.50 -19.38
N GLN A 84 9.40 -3.15 -20.04
CA GLN A 84 9.63 -1.80 -20.56
C GLN A 84 8.61 -1.43 -21.65
N SER A 85 8.17 -2.39 -22.48
CA SER A 85 7.19 -2.16 -23.55
C SER A 85 5.74 -1.87 -23.08
N GLU A 86 5.48 -1.73 -21.78
CA GLU A 86 4.12 -1.55 -21.22
C GLU A 86 3.44 -0.19 -21.50
N CYS A 87 4.12 0.79 -22.11
CA CYS A 87 3.38 1.91 -22.70
C CYS A 87 2.72 1.39 -23.99
N PRO A 88 1.37 1.32 -24.07
CA PRO A 88 0.69 0.59 -25.13
C PRO A 88 0.92 1.23 -26.51
N GLU A 89 1.11 2.55 -26.55
CA GLU A 89 1.27 3.34 -27.78
C GLU A 89 2.13 4.58 -27.53
N THR A 90 2.74 5.12 -28.60
CA THR A 90 3.37 6.45 -28.55
C THR A 90 2.29 7.50 -28.33
N CYS A 91 2.49 8.38 -27.36
CA CYS A 91 1.54 9.44 -27.05
C CYS A 91 2.26 10.77 -26.85
N ARG A 92 1.48 11.85 -26.68
CA ARG A 92 2.02 13.20 -26.44
C ARG A 92 1.57 13.71 -25.08
N ILE A 93 2.51 14.10 -24.23
CA ILE A 93 2.26 14.63 -22.88
C ILE A 93 2.81 16.06 -22.83
N ILE A 94 1.95 17.06 -22.60
CA ILE A 94 2.32 18.49 -22.51
C ILE A 94 3.20 18.92 -23.71
N GLY A 95 2.84 18.46 -24.91
CA GLY A 95 3.57 18.79 -26.13
C GLY A 95 4.85 17.98 -26.39
N TYR A 96 5.25 17.08 -25.49
CA TYR A 96 6.39 16.16 -25.66
C TYR A 96 5.95 14.80 -26.15
N ASP A 97 6.66 14.26 -27.14
CA ASP A 97 6.42 12.89 -27.63
C ASP A 97 7.02 11.88 -26.65
N VAL A 98 6.19 10.94 -26.21
CA VAL A 98 6.55 9.84 -25.32
C VAL A 98 6.47 8.55 -26.14
N PRO A 99 7.60 7.96 -26.53
CA PRO A 99 7.62 6.75 -27.32
C PRO A 99 6.96 5.58 -26.61
N LYS A 100 6.39 4.67 -27.42
CA LYS A 100 5.97 3.35 -26.95
C LYS A 100 7.11 2.66 -26.18
N GLY A 101 6.77 2.06 -25.04
CA GLY A 101 7.71 1.43 -24.13
C GLY A 101 8.59 2.36 -23.26
N MET A 102 8.32 3.67 -23.24
CA MET A 102 9.00 4.57 -22.31
C MET A 102 8.42 4.42 -20.90
N ALA A 103 9.28 4.22 -19.90
CA ALA A 103 8.89 4.22 -18.50
C ALA A 103 8.60 5.64 -18.01
N ILE A 104 7.46 5.82 -17.34
CA ILE A 104 7.03 7.12 -16.78
C ILE A 104 6.98 6.99 -15.26
N ALA A 105 7.67 7.90 -14.57
CA ALA A 105 7.60 8.02 -13.11
C ALA A 105 6.72 9.22 -12.73
N VAL A 106 5.73 8.99 -11.86
CA VAL A 106 4.88 10.05 -11.30
C VAL A 106 5.42 10.42 -9.92
N ASN A 107 5.85 11.67 -9.75
CA ASN A 107 6.39 12.14 -8.48
C ASN A 107 5.28 12.57 -7.51
N VAL A 108 4.61 11.60 -6.89
CA VAL A 108 3.52 11.83 -5.93
C VAL A 108 3.98 12.66 -4.72
N TRP A 109 5.24 12.51 -4.29
CA TRP A 109 5.81 13.29 -3.18
C TRP A 109 5.83 14.78 -3.51
N ALA A 110 6.27 15.15 -4.72
CA ALA A 110 6.30 16.54 -5.16
C ALA A 110 4.88 17.12 -5.35
N ILE A 111 3.94 16.33 -5.88
CA ILE A 111 2.53 16.73 -6.03
C ILE A 111 1.91 17.08 -4.68
N GLY A 112 2.11 16.24 -3.65
CA GLY A 112 1.57 16.47 -2.31
C GLY A 112 2.21 17.65 -1.55
N ARG A 113 3.30 18.23 -2.07
CA ARG A 113 4.03 19.37 -1.49
C ARG A 113 4.09 20.59 -2.41
N ASP A 114 3.36 20.56 -3.52
CA ASP A 114 3.35 21.69 -4.45
C ASP A 114 2.68 22.92 -3.81
N THR A 115 3.48 23.94 -3.54
CA THR A 115 3.01 25.23 -3.00
C THR A 115 1.99 25.95 -3.88
N LYS A 116 1.86 25.59 -5.16
CA LYS A 116 0.80 26.11 -6.04
C LYS A 116 -0.56 25.45 -5.79
N SER A 117 -0.53 24.19 -5.35
CA SER A 117 -1.72 23.39 -5.08
C SER A 117 -2.12 23.46 -3.59
N TRP A 118 -1.15 23.66 -2.70
CA TRP A 118 -1.34 23.59 -1.26
C TRP A 118 -0.82 24.84 -0.55
N ASP A 119 -1.72 25.56 0.12
CA ASP A 119 -1.32 26.55 1.12
C ASP A 119 -0.60 25.87 2.29
N ALA A 120 0.48 26.47 2.78
CA ALA A 120 1.37 25.91 3.79
C ALA A 120 1.66 24.40 3.54
N ALA A 121 2.18 24.08 2.35
CA ALA A 121 2.34 22.70 1.86
C ALA A 121 3.21 21.81 2.77
N GLU A 122 4.17 22.40 3.49
CA GLU A 122 5.07 21.70 4.40
C GLU A 122 4.50 21.54 5.82
N GLU A 123 3.33 22.10 6.11
CA GLU A 123 2.70 22.01 7.43
C GLU A 123 1.72 20.83 7.53
N PHE A 124 1.88 20.03 8.60
CA PHE A 124 0.90 19.03 8.98
C PHE A 124 -0.38 19.69 9.49
N ARG A 125 -1.36 19.85 8.61
CA ARG A 125 -2.62 20.56 8.86
C ARG A 125 -3.81 19.71 8.41
N PRO A 126 -4.26 18.73 9.21
CA PRO A 126 -5.38 17.82 8.86
C PRO A 126 -6.68 18.55 8.52
N GLU A 127 -6.89 19.72 9.11
CA GLU A 127 -8.08 20.56 8.94
C GLU A 127 -8.29 20.97 7.48
N ARG A 128 -7.24 20.97 6.65
CA ARG A 128 -7.36 21.26 5.21
C ARG A 128 -8.26 20.26 4.48
N PHE A 129 -8.43 19.06 5.03
CA PHE A 129 -9.32 18.05 4.49
C PHE A 129 -10.72 18.09 5.13
N ALA A 130 -10.86 18.73 6.30
CA ALA A 130 -12.13 18.86 6.98
C ALA A 130 -13.07 19.75 6.15
N ASN A 131 -14.26 19.25 5.82
CA ASN A 131 -15.24 19.94 4.98
C ASN A 131 -14.75 20.31 3.57
N SER A 132 -13.69 19.64 3.08
CA SER A 132 -13.23 19.78 1.69
C SER A 132 -13.86 18.70 0.80
N ASN A 133 -13.87 18.92 -0.52
CA ASN A 133 -14.25 17.91 -1.52
C ASN A 133 -13.05 17.08 -1.99
N ILE A 134 -11.91 17.14 -1.29
CA ILE A 134 -10.69 16.42 -1.67
C ILE A 134 -10.82 14.97 -1.20
N ASP A 135 -10.81 14.04 -2.15
CA ASP A 135 -10.71 12.61 -1.90
C ASP A 135 -9.33 12.05 -2.30
N PHE A 136 -9.05 10.82 -1.84
CA PHE A 136 -7.84 10.07 -2.21
C PHE A 136 -8.17 8.90 -3.17
N LYS A 137 -9.33 8.95 -3.82
CA LYS A 137 -9.86 7.90 -4.72
C LYS A 137 -9.39 8.07 -6.16
N GLY A 138 -8.44 8.96 -6.40
CA GLY A 138 -7.81 9.18 -7.71
C GLY A 138 -8.54 10.18 -8.61
N ASN A 139 -9.51 10.94 -8.08
CA ASN A 139 -10.21 12.00 -8.81
C ASN A 139 -9.60 13.40 -8.56
N ASN A 140 -8.90 13.58 -7.45
CA ASN A 140 -8.20 14.82 -7.11
C ASN A 140 -6.70 14.67 -7.40
N PHE A 141 -6.24 15.15 -8.56
CA PHE A 141 -4.86 14.96 -9.00
C PHE A 141 -3.80 15.67 -8.14
N GLU A 142 -4.22 16.65 -7.33
CA GLU A 142 -3.39 17.30 -6.32
C GLU A 142 -3.12 16.39 -5.11
N TYR A 143 -3.94 15.34 -4.91
CA TYR A 143 -3.85 14.39 -3.79
C TYR A 143 -4.06 12.94 -4.24
N ILE A 144 -2.99 12.27 -4.68
CA ILE A 144 -3.03 10.90 -5.21
C ILE A 144 -2.12 9.91 -4.44
N PRO A 145 -2.27 9.77 -3.10
CA PRO A 145 -1.43 8.89 -2.29
C PRO A 145 -1.56 7.41 -2.66
N PHE A 146 -2.65 7.03 -3.34
CA PHE A 146 -2.90 5.67 -3.85
C PHE A 146 -2.80 5.58 -5.39
N GLY A 147 -2.29 6.62 -6.05
CA GLY A 147 -2.32 6.75 -7.51
C GLY A 147 -3.70 7.10 -8.06
N ALA A 148 -3.86 6.94 -9.37
CA ALA A 148 -5.11 7.24 -10.09
C ALA A 148 -5.27 6.35 -11.34
N GLY A 149 -6.48 6.33 -11.91
CA GLY A 149 -6.79 5.63 -13.16
C GLY A 149 -6.69 4.11 -13.05
N ARG A 150 -6.37 3.44 -14.17
CA ARG A 150 -6.39 1.96 -14.28
C ARG A 150 -5.39 1.23 -13.38
N ARG A 151 -4.41 1.94 -12.82
CA ARG A 151 -3.36 1.40 -11.93
C ARG A 151 -3.46 1.96 -10.51
N ILE A 152 -4.59 2.55 -10.14
CA ILE A 152 -4.85 2.96 -8.75
C ILE A 152 -4.72 1.76 -7.82
N CYS A 153 -4.22 1.99 -6.61
CA CYS A 153 -4.00 0.94 -5.61
C CYS A 153 -5.30 0.13 -5.37
N PRO A 154 -5.31 -1.19 -5.67
CA PRO A 154 -6.49 -2.01 -5.45
C PRO A 154 -6.79 -2.21 -3.96
N GLY A 155 -5.79 -2.01 -3.10
CA GLY A 155 -5.90 -2.16 -1.64
C GLY A 155 -6.44 -0.94 -0.89
N ILE A 156 -6.83 0.14 -1.58
CA ILE A 156 -7.27 1.42 -0.98
C ILE A 156 -8.34 1.24 0.11
N ILE A 157 -9.38 0.43 -0.16
CA ILE A 157 -10.50 0.24 0.78
C ILE A 157 -10.02 -0.52 2.02
N PHE A 158 -9.27 -1.61 1.83
CA PHE A 158 -8.76 -2.43 2.91
C PHE A 158 -7.73 -1.68 3.76
N GLY A 159 -6.78 -0.99 3.13
CA GLY A 159 -5.77 -0.18 3.81
C GLY A 159 -6.39 0.96 4.62
N TYR A 160 -7.36 1.68 4.04
CA TYR A 160 -8.07 2.74 4.75
C TYR A 160 -8.86 2.23 5.96
N ALA A 161 -9.59 1.12 5.80
CA ALA A 161 -10.37 0.53 6.89
C ALA A 161 -9.46 0.08 8.06
N ASN A 162 -8.36 -0.61 7.77
CA ASN A 162 -7.42 -1.07 8.79
C ASN A 162 -6.73 0.10 9.49
N MET A 163 -6.24 1.09 8.73
CA MET A 163 -5.60 2.27 9.32
C MET A 163 -6.56 3.03 10.23
N ARG A 164 -7.81 3.24 9.77
CA ARG A 164 -8.84 3.91 10.55
C ARG A 164 -9.17 3.15 11.82
N LEU A 165 -9.40 1.84 11.73
CA LEU A 165 -9.74 1.00 12.88
C LEU A 165 -8.59 0.90 13.88
N ALA A 166 -7.36 0.66 13.40
CA ALA A 166 -6.17 0.57 14.24
C ALA A 166 -5.93 1.90 14.97
N LEU A 167 -5.96 3.03 14.25
CA LEU A 167 -5.79 4.34 14.87
C LEU A 167 -6.89 4.65 15.88
N ALA A 168 -8.15 4.43 15.52
CA ALA A 168 -9.28 4.65 16.43
C ALA A 168 -9.17 3.78 17.68
N SER A 169 -8.80 2.51 17.54
CA SER A 169 -8.61 1.57 18.66
C SER A 169 -7.46 2.04 19.57
N LEU A 170 -6.32 2.41 19.00
CA LEU A 170 -5.17 2.90 19.74
C LEU A 170 -5.46 4.19 20.51
N LEU A 171 -6.22 5.11 19.91
CA LEU A 171 -6.61 6.38 20.55
C LEU A 171 -7.75 6.21 21.57
N TYR A 172 -8.60 5.20 21.39
CA TYR A 172 -9.69 4.92 22.32
C TYR A 172 -9.19 4.23 23.61
N HIS A 173 -8.21 3.33 23.48
CA HIS A 173 -7.73 2.53 24.60
C HIS A 173 -6.50 3.08 25.33
N PHE A 174 -5.75 4.00 24.71
CA PHE A 174 -4.49 4.48 25.28
C PHE A 174 -4.31 5.99 25.17
N ASP A 175 -3.83 6.58 26.26
CA ASP A 175 -3.17 7.88 26.27
C ASP A 175 -1.70 7.69 25.89
N TRP A 176 -1.19 8.54 25.00
CA TRP A 176 0.17 8.43 24.45
C TRP A 176 1.07 9.53 25.00
N GLU A 177 2.20 9.12 25.58
CA GLU A 177 3.17 10.01 26.21
C GLU A 177 4.58 9.79 25.66
N LEU A 178 5.46 10.78 25.84
CA LEU A 178 6.88 10.61 25.57
C LEU A 178 7.58 9.92 26.76
N PRO A 179 8.62 9.11 26.50
CA PRO A 179 9.49 8.63 27.57
C PRO A 179 10.11 9.79 28.37
N ALA A 180 10.40 9.57 29.65
CA ALA A 180 10.99 10.58 30.51
C ALA A 180 12.30 11.14 29.91
N GLY A 181 12.41 12.47 29.86
CA GLY A 181 13.57 13.18 29.30
C GLY A 181 13.56 13.36 27.78
N VAL A 182 12.54 12.86 27.06
CA VAL A 182 12.38 13.07 25.61
C VAL A 182 11.42 14.23 25.36
N ASN A 183 11.80 15.15 24.46
CA ASN A 183 10.97 16.27 24.03
C ASN A 183 10.63 16.15 22.53
N THR A 184 9.46 16.65 22.12
CA THR A 184 9.01 16.67 20.72
C THR A 184 9.97 17.40 19.79
N TYR A 185 10.68 18.44 20.26
CA TYR A 185 11.69 19.15 19.46
C TYR A 185 12.91 18.28 19.07
N GLN A 186 13.09 17.13 19.71
CA GLN A 186 14.14 16.17 19.39
C GLN A 186 13.70 15.14 18.35
N PHE A 187 12.47 15.25 17.83
CA PHE A 187 11.99 14.34 16.81
C PHE A 187 12.71 14.58 15.49
N ASP A 188 13.58 13.64 15.15
CA ASP A 188 14.17 13.54 13.83
C ASP A 188 13.08 13.11 12.83
N MET A 189 12.54 14.10 12.11
CA MET A 189 11.57 13.91 11.04
C MET A 189 12.24 13.63 9.69
N THR A 190 13.56 13.42 9.64
CA THR A 190 14.23 13.10 8.38
C THR A 190 13.71 11.78 7.80
N GLU A 191 13.48 11.82 6.51
CA GLU A 191 12.94 10.71 5.73
C GLU A 191 14.10 9.85 5.21
N VAL A 192 13.95 8.53 5.28
CA VAL A 192 14.73 7.62 4.44
C VAL A 192 13.91 7.35 3.20
N SER A 193 14.39 7.84 2.06
CA SER A 193 13.78 7.58 0.78
C SER A 193 13.92 6.10 0.43
N GLY A 194 12.79 5.47 0.16
CA GLY A 194 12.62 4.15 -0.40
C GLY A 194 11.36 4.18 -1.25
N ILE A 195 10.76 3.03 -1.59
CA ILE A 195 9.46 3.10 -2.28
C ILE A 195 8.32 3.44 -1.32
N SER A 196 8.44 3.05 -0.06
CA SER A 196 7.73 3.72 1.03
C SER A 196 8.67 4.70 1.72
N VAL A 197 8.16 5.92 1.95
CA VAL A 197 8.87 6.92 2.76
C VAL A 197 8.65 6.58 4.22
N LYS A 198 9.73 6.39 4.96
CA LYS A 198 9.69 6.14 6.40
C LYS A 198 10.59 7.11 7.15
N ARG A 199 10.28 7.34 8.42
CA ARG A 199 11.15 8.11 9.30
C ARG A 199 12.47 7.37 9.51
N LYS A 200 13.58 8.09 9.41
CA LYS A 200 14.93 7.55 9.64
C LYS A 200 15.08 6.98 11.04
N SER A 201 14.53 7.70 12.02
CA SER A 201 14.63 7.37 13.43
C SER A 201 13.33 6.71 13.92
N LYS A 202 13.43 5.69 14.79
CA LYS A 202 12.26 5.00 15.36
C LYS A 202 11.44 5.93 16.27
N LEU A 203 10.12 5.76 16.29
CA LEU A 203 9.23 6.45 17.23
C LEU A 203 9.09 5.63 18.49
N LEU A 204 9.46 6.22 19.63
CA LEU A 204 9.32 5.64 20.95
C LEU A 204 8.25 6.43 21.69
N LEU A 205 7.19 5.75 22.10
CA LEU A 205 6.08 6.29 22.87
C LEU A 205 5.81 5.38 24.07
N HIS A 206 5.31 5.97 25.14
CA HIS A 206 4.78 5.27 26.29
C HIS A 206 3.25 5.27 26.19
N ALA A 207 2.66 4.09 26.08
CA ALA A 207 1.20 3.93 26.08
C ALA A 207 0.71 3.71 27.51
N ARG A 208 -0.25 4.53 27.95
CA ARG A 208 -0.94 4.38 29.22
C ARG A 208 -2.39 4.02 28.95
N THR A 209 -2.92 2.98 29.60
CA THR A 209 -4.33 2.60 29.42
C THR A 209 -5.25 3.77 29.77
N HIS A 210 -6.11 4.15 28.84
CA HIS A 210 -7.10 5.18 29.03
C HIS A 210 -8.24 4.63 29.89
N ILE A 211 -8.35 5.12 31.13
CA ILE A 211 -9.46 4.76 32.03
C ILE A 211 -10.47 5.90 31.97
N SER A 212 -11.52 5.72 31.15
CA SER A 212 -12.61 6.70 31.10
C SER A 212 -13.27 6.78 32.49
N SER A 213 -13.38 7.97 33.06
CA SER A 213 -13.95 8.22 34.39
C SER A 213 -15.48 8.04 34.47
N ILE A 214 -16.07 7.20 33.62
CA ILE A 214 -17.52 7.00 33.49
C ILE A 214 -18.14 6.36 34.76
N HIS A 215 -17.35 5.99 35.77
CA HIS A 215 -17.84 5.42 37.05
C HIS A 215 -17.63 6.31 38.30
N ASN A 216 -17.13 7.54 38.17
CA ASN A 216 -17.07 8.48 39.29
C ASN A 216 -18.06 9.63 39.10
N LYS A 217 -19.36 9.35 39.22
CA LYS A 217 -20.33 10.36 39.66
C LYS A 217 -20.44 10.26 41.18
N PRO A 218 -20.09 11.30 41.95
CA PRO A 218 -20.43 11.34 43.37
C PRO A 218 -21.96 11.41 43.52
N ASN A 219 -22.51 10.53 44.35
CA ASN A 219 -23.86 10.67 44.92
C ASN A 219 -23.88 11.81 45.93
#